data_AF-A0AA41CRZ7-F1
#
_entry.id   AF-A0AA41CRZ7-F1
#
_cell.length_a   1.000
_cell.length_b   1.000
_cell.length_c   1.000
_cell.angle_alpha   90.00
_cell.angle_beta   90.00
_cell.angle_gamma   90.00
#
_symmetry.space_group_name_H-M   'P 1'
#
loop_
_entity.id
_entity.type
_entity.pdbx_description
1 polymer ?
#
loop_
_entity_poly.entity_id
_entity_poly.type
_entity_poly.pdbx_seq_one_letter_code
_entity_poly.pdbx_strand_id
1 'polypeptide(L)'
;MIKDYENFMNIDNDGIKQTLELVDLEPGSKTYVDPDMSSQRLYQTLAPLYVGRTLPNGLTIAESSVTYAYDSYGLRWDLVDENGDDAGYVNLGADYIGPSRYWARKIGGMNSDGIRVMLASARTIGGHNVLARNMALNGVSTSGRGGTLNTGRGGRPLFDRMDYFLKSGSDFYAGKPVIISEFAKFEAFLALFKDFKGYIDFFDLQDWVVDAANGDYRVVNLETNEPFGDADFVNHPELLTFPDESIDAYVENTTTRIMARTRKLMDKLHDKNA
;
A
#
# COMPACT_ATOMS: atom_id res chain seq x y z
N MET A 1 -8.92 18.18 10.09
CA MET A 1 -7.81 17.21 10.07
C MET A 1 -7.85 16.31 8.83
N ILE A 2 -8.89 15.51 8.56
CA ILE A 2 -8.98 14.79 7.26
C ILE A 2 -9.43 15.72 6.11
N LYS A 3 -10.33 16.68 6.40
CA LYS A 3 -10.91 17.61 5.42
C LYS A 3 -9.90 18.48 4.65
N ASP A 4 -8.67 18.56 5.14
CA ASP A 4 -7.62 19.44 4.62
C ASP A 4 -6.76 18.73 3.55
N TYR A 5 -6.99 17.43 3.32
CA TYR A 5 -6.24 16.62 2.36
C TYR A 5 -7.12 16.12 1.21
N GLU A 6 -6.54 16.02 0.02
CA GLU A 6 -7.19 15.40 -1.14
C GLU A 6 -7.55 13.94 -0.80
N ASN A 7 -8.80 13.58 -1.10
CA ASN A 7 -9.31 12.23 -0.92
C ASN A 7 -9.70 11.67 -2.28
N PHE A 8 -8.99 10.64 -2.73
CA PHE A 8 -9.13 10.05 -4.05
C PHE A 8 -10.41 9.23 -4.23
N MET A 9 -11.22 9.03 -3.18
CA MET A 9 -12.60 8.56 -3.33
C MET A 9 -13.44 9.55 -4.15
N ASN A 10 -13.10 10.84 -4.06
CA ASN A 10 -13.76 11.88 -4.82
C ASN A 10 -13.23 11.86 -6.26
N ILE A 11 -14.07 11.41 -7.18
CA ILE A 11 -13.76 11.30 -8.61
C ILE A 11 -14.79 12.15 -9.36
N ASP A 12 -14.30 13.16 -10.08
CA ASP A 12 -15.10 14.02 -10.96
C ASP A 12 -14.38 14.17 -12.31
N ASN A 13 -14.30 13.08 -13.05
CA ASN A 13 -13.73 13.03 -14.39
C ASN A 13 -14.47 12.02 -15.28
N ASP A 14 -14.39 12.20 -16.59
CA ASP A 14 -14.91 11.26 -17.59
C ASP A 14 -16.38 10.84 -17.40
N GLY A 15 -17.21 11.76 -16.86
CA GLY A 15 -18.63 11.54 -16.59
C GLY A 15 -18.92 10.77 -15.30
N ILE A 16 -17.90 10.37 -14.54
CA ILE A 16 -18.03 9.77 -13.21
C ILE A 16 -18.16 10.89 -12.18
N LYS A 17 -19.19 10.81 -11.34
CA LYS A 17 -19.36 11.70 -10.17
C LYS A 17 -19.50 10.86 -8.91
N GLN A 18 -18.40 10.69 -8.21
CA GLN A 18 -18.33 9.96 -6.95
C GLN A 18 -17.78 10.87 -5.87
N THR A 19 -18.41 10.86 -4.70
CA THR A 19 -17.85 11.50 -3.50
C THR A 19 -17.91 10.55 -2.33
N LEU A 20 -17.03 10.74 -1.35
CA LEU A 20 -17.02 9.97 -0.11
C LEU A 20 -18.37 10.01 0.63
N GLU A 21 -19.13 11.10 0.50
CA GLU A 21 -20.42 11.27 1.17
C GLU A 21 -21.56 10.56 0.42
N LEU A 22 -21.54 10.59 -0.91
CA LEU A 22 -22.67 10.16 -1.75
C LEU A 22 -22.51 8.76 -2.33
N VAL A 23 -21.30 8.20 -2.33
CA VAL A 23 -21.06 6.87 -2.91
C VAL A 23 -21.82 5.79 -2.15
N ASP A 24 -22.40 4.87 -2.90
CA ASP A 24 -22.97 3.64 -2.36
C ASP A 24 -21.83 2.67 -2.00
N LEU A 25 -21.75 2.36 -0.70
CA LEU A 25 -20.70 1.54 -0.15
C LEU A 25 -21.05 0.05 -0.10
N GLU A 26 -22.23 -0.35 -0.58
CA GLU A 26 -22.58 -1.76 -0.69
C GLU A 26 -21.57 -2.52 -1.58
N PRO A 27 -21.02 -3.66 -1.11
CA PRO A 27 -20.13 -4.47 -1.92
C PRO A 27 -20.80 -4.91 -3.22
N GLY A 28 -20.13 -4.66 -4.35
CA GLY A 28 -20.67 -4.96 -5.68
C GLY A 28 -21.59 -3.87 -6.26
N SER A 29 -21.75 -2.74 -5.57
CA SER A 29 -22.47 -1.59 -6.13
C SER A 29 -21.85 -1.13 -7.45
N LYS A 30 -22.70 -0.93 -8.47
CA LYS A 30 -22.30 -0.50 -9.81
C LYS A 30 -21.98 1.00 -9.89
N THR A 31 -22.38 1.77 -8.87
CA THR A 31 -22.10 3.20 -8.79
C THR A 31 -20.77 3.49 -8.11
N TYR A 32 -20.16 2.48 -7.48
CA TYR A 32 -18.81 2.58 -6.96
C TYR A 32 -17.79 2.38 -8.09
N VAL A 33 -16.92 3.36 -8.24
CA VAL A 33 -15.75 3.33 -9.11
C VAL A 33 -14.52 3.29 -8.22
N ASP A 34 -13.65 2.31 -8.44
CA ASP A 34 -12.49 2.08 -7.58
C ASP A 34 -11.35 3.06 -7.88
N PRO A 35 -11.01 3.99 -6.97
CA PRO A 35 -9.97 4.99 -7.21
C PRO A 35 -8.60 4.40 -7.57
N ASP A 36 -8.27 3.23 -7.01
CA ASP A 36 -7.00 2.52 -7.26
C ASP A 36 -6.82 2.16 -8.75
N MET A 37 -7.93 2.00 -9.45
CA MET A 37 -7.98 1.64 -10.86
C MET A 37 -8.27 2.85 -11.75
N SER A 38 -9.17 3.74 -11.35
CA SER A 38 -9.76 4.76 -12.23
C SER A 38 -9.21 6.18 -12.03
N SER A 39 -8.53 6.46 -10.92
CA SER A 39 -8.08 7.81 -10.62
C SER A 39 -6.73 8.11 -11.28
N GLN A 40 -6.76 8.73 -12.47
CA GLN A 40 -5.54 9.28 -13.08
C GLN A 40 -4.83 10.24 -12.11
N ARG A 41 -5.63 11.03 -11.37
CA ARG A 41 -5.17 12.04 -10.43
C ARG A 41 -4.36 11.45 -9.27
N LEU A 42 -4.74 10.27 -8.77
CA LEU A 42 -3.96 9.53 -7.77
C LEU A 42 -2.54 9.25 -8.29
N TYR A 43 -2.41 8.71 -9.49
CA TYR A 43 -1.11 8.37 -10.06
C TYR A 43 -0.29 9.60 -10.47
N GLN A 44 -0.93 10.66 -10.94
CA GLN A 44 -0.28 11.96 -11.17
C GLN A 44 0.28 12.56 -9.87
N THR A 45 -0.39 12.32 -8.74
CA THR A 45 0.06 12.77 -7.43
C THR A 45 1.19 11.89 -6.88
N LEU A 46 1.14 10.58 -7.14
CA LEU A 46 2.18 9.63 -6.71
C LEU A 46 3.49 9.78 -7.49
N ALA A 47 3.44 9.97 -8.81
CA ALA A 47 4.61 10.02 -9.68
C ALA A 47 5.76 10.93 -9.19
N PRO A 48 5.52 12.22 -8.87
CA PRO A 48 6.59 13.11 -8.42
C PRO A 48 7.22 12.67 -7.09
N LEU A 49 6.57 11.86 -6.25
CA LEU A 49 7.19 11.36 -5.01
C LEU A 49 8.39 10.45 -5.26
N TYR A 50 8.49 9.82 -6.44
CA TYR A 50 9.46 8.75 -6.69
C TYR A 50 10.56 9.13 -7.67
N VAL A 51 10.27 9.97 -8.66
CA VAL A 51 11.27 10.38 -9.65
C VAL A 51 12.53 10.97 -8.99
N GLY A 52 13.69 10.53 -9.46
CA GLY A 52 15.01 10.92 -8.98
C GLY A 52 15.45 10.27 -7.67
N ARG A 53 14.65 9.40 -7.06
CA ARG A 53 15.04 8.70 -5.84
C ARG A 53 15.93 7.51 -6.16
N THR A 54 17.00 7.35 -5.38
CA THR A 54 17.81 6.14 -5.34
C THR A 54 17.17 5.12 -4.40
N LEU A 55 16.98 3.91 -4.91
CA LEU A 55 16.51 2.74 -4.19
C LEU A 55 17.64 2.20 -3.28
N PRO A 56 17.33 1.51 -2.18
CA PRO A 56 18.35 0.98 -1.27
C PRO A 56 19.37 0.01 -1.90
N ASN A 57 19.03 -0.62 -3.03
CA ASN A 57 19.97 -1.46 -3.78
C ASN A 57 20.92 -0.67 -4.71
N GLY A 58 20.79 0.65 -4.79
CA GLY A 58 21.62 1.54 -5.60
C GLY A 58 21.03 1.98 -6.94
N LEU A 59 19.96 1.33 -7.42
CA LEU A 59 19.29 1.77 -8.65
C LEU A 59 18.57 3.10 -8.45
N THR A 60 18.49 3.92 -9.49
CA THR A 60 17.78 5.21 -9.44
C THR A 60 16.53 5.16 -10.31
N ILE A 61 15.42 5.71 -9.79
CA ILE A 61 14.19 5.90 -10.56
C ILE A 61 14.39 7.12 -11.47
N ALA A 62 14.85 6.89 -12.70
CA ALA A 62 15.11 7.94 -13.66
C ALA A 62 13.81 8.62 -14.12
N GLU A 63 12.76 7.82 -14.32
CA GLU A 63 11.43 8.31 -14.67
C GLU A 63 10.36 7.65 -13.78
N SER A 64 9.35 8.44 -13.40
CA SER A 64 8.12 7.93 -12.80
C SER A 64 6.92 8.49 -13.56
N SER A 65 6.25 7.64 -14.33
CA SER A 65 5.21 8.07 -15.29
C SER A 65 3.88 7.36 -15.07
N VAL A 66 2.79 8.06 -15.36
CA VAL A 66 1.43 7.50 -15.28
C VAL A 66 1.20 6.62 -16.50
N THR A 67 0.72 5.41 -16.27
CA THR A 67 0.32 4.47 -17.31
C THR A 67 -1.18 4.23 -17.30
N TYR A 68 -1.73 3.84 -18.45
CA TYR A 68 -3.10 3.34 -18.56
C TYR A 68 -3.10 2.09 -19.43
N ALA A 69 -3.48 0.95 -18.84
CA ALA A 69 -3.53 -0.33 -19.53
C ALA A 69 -4.58 -1.23 -18.88
N TYR A 70 -5.27 -2.03 -19.70
CA TYR A 70 -6.33 -2.95 -19.24
C TYR A 70 -7.39 -2.26 -18.37
N ASP A 71 -7.83 -1.08 -18.81
CA ASP A 71 -8.81 -0.24 -18.13
C ASP A 71 -8.42 0.18 -16.70
N SER A 72 -7.12 0.27 -16.44
CA SER A 72 -6.57 0.66 -15.15
C SER A 72 -5.41 1.63 -15.31
N TYR A 73 -5.44 2.71 -14.54
CA TYR A 73 -4.29 3.57 -14.33
C TYR A 73 -3.21 2.87 -13.49
N GLY A 74 -1.97 3.29 -13.69
CA GLY A 74 -0.82 2.79 -12.97
C GLY A 74 0.34 3.77 -12.92
N LEU A 75 1.41 3.34 -12.26
CA LEU A 75 2.68 4.04 -12.24
C LEU A 75 3.75 3.15 -12.84
N ARG A 76 4.60 3.69 -13.69
CA ARG A 76 5.81 3.02 -14.17
C ARG A 76 7.02 3.71 -13.56
N TRP A 77 7.96 2.92 -13.07
CA TRP A 77 9.31 3.36 -12.77
C TRP A 77 10.24 2.80 -13.83
N ASP A 78 10.99 3.67 -14.50
CA ASP A 78 12.13 3.29 -15.31
C ASP A 78 13.40 3.49 -14.48
N LEU A 79 14.20 2.42 -14.38
CA LEU A 79 15.33 2.32 -13.48
C LEU A 79 16.63 2.38 -14.24
N VAL A 80 17.61 3.08 -13.69
CA VAL A 80 18.98 3.10 -14.19
C VAL A 80 19.96 2.73 -13.10
N ASP A 81 21.11 2.20 -13.50
CA ASP A 81 22.23 1.94 -12.60
C ASP A 81 23.05 3.21 -12.30
N GLU A 82 24.18 3.05 -11.60
CA GLU A 82 25.08 4.15 -11.22
C GLU A 82 25.74 4.86 -12.41
N ASN A 83 25.84 4.20 -13.57
CA ASN A 83 26.39 4.76 -14.81
C ASN A 83 25.30 5.43 -15.66
N GLY A 84 24.03 5.28 -15.29
CA GLY A 84 22.88 5.74 -16.06
C GLY A 84 22.43 4.74 -17.13
N ASP A 85 22.94 3.51 -17.10
CA ASP A 85 22.53 2.46 -18.03
C ASP A 85 21.15 1.89 -17.61
N ASP A 86 20.34 1.50 -18.60
CA ASP A 86 19.00 0.95 -18.38
C ASP A 86 19.06 -0.36 -17.57
N ALA A 87 18.44 -0.34 -16.38
CA ALA A 87 18.29 -1.50 -15.50
C ALA A 87 16.90 -2.16 -15.62
N GLY A 88 16.02 -1.58 -16.43
CA GLY A 88 14.67 -2.05 -16.71
C GLY A 88 13.58 -1.21 -16.03
N TYR A 89 12.41 -1.81 -15.81
CA TYR A 89 11.23 -1.09 -15.32
C TYR A 89 10.39 -1.90 -14.35
N VAL A 90 9.57 -1.18 -13.57
CA VAL A 90 8.52 -1.74 -12.71
C VAL A 90 7.21 -1.01 -12.97
N ASN A 91 6.17 -1.75 -13.37
CA ASN A 91 4.80 -1.25 -13.38
C ASN A 91 4.13 -1.55 -12.04
N LEU A 92 3.61 -0.52 -11.41
CA LEU A 92 3.05 -0.52 -10.06
C LEU A 92 1.54 -0.27 -10.08
N GLY A 93 0.83 -0.89 -9.15
CA GLY A 93 -0.56 -0.60 -8.83
C GLY A 93 -0.70 -0.06 -7.44
N ALA A 94 -1.40 1.06 -7.33
CA ALA A 94 -1.86 1.56 -6.05
C ALA A 94 -2.99 0.67 -5.55
N ASP A 95 -3.07 0.52 -4.23
CA ASP A 95 -4.21 -0.04 -3.55
C ASP A 95 -4.25 0.56 -2.14
N TYR A 96 -5.44 0.81 -1.61
CA TYR A 96 -5.55 1.47 -0.32
C TYR A 96 -5.20 0.53 0.85
N ILE A 97 -4.80 1.17 1.94
CA ILE A 97 -4.46 0.57 3.22
C ILE A 97 -5.74 0.51 4.05
N GLY A 98 -6.18 -0.71 4.33
CA GLY A 98 -7.38 -0.98 5.12
C GLY A 98 -8.14 -2.18 4.54
N PRO A 99 -9.04 -2.79 5.34
CA PRO A 99 -9.87 -3.89 4.87
C PRO A 99 -10.76 -3.43 3.71
N SER A 100 -10.99 -4.32 2.74
CA SER A 100 -11.99 -4.06 1.71
C SER A 100 -13.37 -3.73 2.34
N ARG A 101 -14.19 -2.93 1.66
CA ARG A 101 -15.60 -2.67 2.08
C ARG A 101 -16.36 -3.96 2.38
N TYR A 102 -16.06 -5.01 1.61
CA TYR A 102 -16.62 -6.34 1.82
C TYR A 102 -16.20 -6.94 3.16
N TRP A 103 -14.91 -6.93 3.51
CA TRP A 103 -14.42 -7.50 4.77
C TRP A 103 -14.82 -6.66 5.98
N ALA A 104 -14.73 -5.33 5.86
CA ALA A 104 -15.19 -4.39 6.87
C ALA A 104 -16.66 -4.65 7.27
N ARG A 105 -17.53 -4.89 6.29
CA ARG A 105 -18.95 -5.19 6.55
C ARG A 105 -19.19 -6.63 6.98
N LYS A 106 -18.62 -7.61 6.27
CA LYS A 106 -18.92 -9.03 6.46
C LYS A 106 -18.38 -9.58 7.77
N ILE A 107 -17.17 -9.17 8.16
CA ILE A 107 -16.51 -9.71 9.35
C ILE A 107 -16.45 -8.68 10.47
N GLY A 108 -16.14 -7.42 10.16
CA GLY A 108 -16.11 -6.37 11.17
C GLY A 108 -17.48 -5.83 11.59
N GLY A 109 -18.58 -6.31 10.99
CA GLY A 109 -19.93 -5.82 11.26
C GLY A 109 -20.13 -4.32 10.99
N MET A 110 -19.20 -3.66 10.27
CA MET A 110 -19.25 -2.21 10.10
C MET A 110 -20.46 -1.78 9.27
N ASN A 111 -21.17 -0.79 9.79
CA ASN A 111 -22.16 -0.04 9.02
C ASN A 111 -21.47 0.90 8.01
N SER A 112 -22.26 1.52 7.15
CA SER A 112 -21.73 2.42 6.11
C SER A 112 -20.97 3.62 6.68
N ASP A 113 -21.37 4.16 7.84
CA ASP A 113 -20.71 5.32 8.45
C ASP A 113 -19.30 4.96 8.93
N GLY A 114 -19.13 3.79 9.58
CA GLY A 114 -17.81 3.29 9.97
C GLY A 114 -16.90 3.05 8.76
N ILE A 115 -17.44 2.48 7.68
CA ILE A 115 -16.71 2.31 6.42
C ILE A 115 -16.32 3.68 5.82
N ARG A 116 -17.20 4.69 5.88
CA ARG A 116 -16.88 6.05 5.42
C ARG A 116 -15.73 6.66 6.21
N VAL A 117 -15.72 6.51 7.53
CA VAL A 117 -14.63 7.02 8.39
C VAL A 117 -13.29 6.41 7.98
N MET A 118 -13.24 5.09 7.80
CA MET A 118 -12.01 4.40 7.37
C MET A 118 -11.57 4.85 5.97
N LEU A 119 -12.49 4.93 5.01
CA LEU A 119 -12.19 5.38 3.66
C LEU A 119 -11.76 6.85 3.62
N ALA A 120 -12.23 7.67 4.57
CA ALA A 120 -11.84 9.08 4.68
C ALA A 120 -10.32 9.24 4.84
N SER A 121 -9.68 8.38 5.64
CA SER A 121 -8.23 8.34 5.75
C SER A 121 -7.59 7.47 4.68
N ALA A 122 -8.10 6.26 4.43
CA ALA A 122 -7.46 5.30 3.53
C ALA A 122 -7.37 5.80 2.08
N ARG A 123 -8.24 6.72 1.69
CA ARG A 123 -8.24 7.33 0.35
C ARG A 123 -7.44 8.62 0.25
N THR A 124 -6.67 8.98 1.26
CA THR A 124 -5.63 10.03 1.15
C THR A 124 -4.35 9.46 0.52
N ILE A 125 -3.40 10.31 0.14
CA ILE A 125 -2.14 9.86 -0.49
C ILE A 125 -1.33 8.91 0.42
N GLY A 126 -1.31 9.15 1.74
CA GLY A 126 -0.63 8.27 2.70
C GLY A 126 -1.37 6.96 2.93
N GLY A 127 -2.63 6.88 2.54
CA GLY A 127 -3.46 5.68 2.61
C GLY A 127 -3.28 4.73 1.43
N HIS A 128 -2.45 5.03 0.43
CA HIS A 128 -2.20 4.14 -0.70
C HIS A 128 -0.82 3.51 -0.63
N ASN A 129 -0.74 2.20 -0.82
CA ASN A 129 0.51 1.50 -1.07
C ASN A 129 0.65 1.24 -2.57
N VAL A 130 1.88 1.27 -3.10
CA VAL A 130 2.15 0.95 -4.51
C VAL A 130 2.98 -0.32 -4.60
N LEU A 131 2.45 -1.35 -5.26
CA LEU A 131 3.09 -2.66 -5.37
C LEU A 131 3.27 -3.08 -6.82
N ALA A 132 4.30 -3.87 -7.10
CA ALA A 132 4.58 -4.36 -8.44
C ALA A 132 3.42 -5.21 -9.00
N ARG A 133 3.00 -4.85 -10.23
CA ARG A 133 2.06 -5.62 -11.06
C ARG A 133 2.80 -6.47 -12.08
N ASN A 134 3.82 -5.90 -12.71
CA ASN A 134 4.75 -6.58 -13.59
C ASN A 134 6.05 -5.77 -13.68
N MET A 135 7.13 -6.42 -14.09
CA MET A 135 8.44 -5.79 -14.19
C MET A 135 9.30 -6.54 -15.19
N ALA A 136 10.30 -5.85 -15.73
CA ALA A 136 11.46 -6.46 -16.34
C ALA A 136 12.69 -5.80 -15.71
N LEU A 137 13.47 -6.57 -14.95
CA LEU A 137 14.66 -6.08 -14.26
C LEU A 137 15.84 -6.95 -14.66
N ASN A 138 16.93 -6.34 -15.16
CA ASN A 138 18.16 -7.05 -15.53
C ASN A 138 17.92 -8.31 -16.40
N GLY A 139 17.00 -8.23 -17.37
CA GLY A 139 16.66 -9.34 -18.26
C GLY A 139 15.70 -10.39 -17.69
N VAL A 140 15.22 -10.24 -16.45
CA VAL A 140 14.21 -11.11 -15.84
C VAL A 140 12.86 -10.42 -15.85
N SER A 141 11.89 -11.03 -16.52
CA SER A 141 10.51 -10.54 -16.59
C SER A 141 9.60 -11.28 -15.62
N THR A 142 8.91 -10.53 -14.76
CA THR A 142 7.87 -11.06 -13.86
C THR A 142 6.51 -10.50 -14.27
N SER A 143 5.53 -11.38 -14.47
CA SER A 143 4.16 -10.98 -14.79
C SER A 143 3.23 -11.11 -13.59
N GLY A 144 2.21 -10.24 -13.49
CA GLY A 144 1.15 -10.35 -12.47
C GLY A 144 0.16 -11.48 -12.69
N ARG A 145 0.28 -12.24 -13.80
CA ARG A 145 -0.60 -13.37 -14.09
C ARG A 145 -0.46 -14.43 -12.99
N GLY A 146 -1.58 -14.87 -12.44
CA GLY A 146 -1.60 -15.85 -11.34
C GLY A 146 -1.32 -15.25 -9.96
N GLY A 147 -1.37 -13.92 -9.80
CA GLY A 147 -1.29 -13.24 -8.51
C GLY A 147 -0.25 -12.11 -8.49
N THR A 148 -0.59 -11.01 -7.82
CA THR A 148 0.28 -9.88 -7.47
C THR A 148 0.40 -9.77 -5.96
N LEU A 149 1.32 -8.93 -5.47
CA LEU A 149 1.39 -8.63 -4.03
C LEU A 149 0.08 -8.04 -3.49
N ASN A 150 -0.64 -7.23 -4.30
CA ASN A 150 -1.96 -6.71 -3.93
C ASN A 150 -3.01 -7.82 -3.79
N THR A 151 -3.01 -8.82 -4.68
CA THR A 151 -3.94 -9.94 -4.52
C THR A 151 -3.53 -10.88 -3.38
N GLY A 152 -2.23 -11.08 -3.18
CA GLY A 152 -1.69 -11.97 -2.14
C GLY A 152 -1.95 -11.47 -0.73
N ARG A 153 -1.99 -10.16 -0.50
CA ARG A 153 -2.41 -9.56 0.78
C ARG A 153 -3.93 -9.53 0.96
N GLY A 154 -4.69 -9.74 -0.10
CA GLY A 154 -6.13 -9.62 -0.10
C GLY A 154 -6.85 -10.91 0.25
N GLY A 155 -8.06 -10.76 0.82
CA GLY A 155 -8.90 -11.92 1.15
C GLY A 155 -8.50 -12.66 2.42
N ARG A 156 -9.17 -13.78 2.72
CA ARG A 156 -8.79 -14.64 3.86
C ARG A 156 -7.44 -15.31 3.58
N PRO A 157 -6.53 -15.39 4.56
CA PRO A 157 -6.67 -14.99 5.97
C PRO A 157 -6.19 -13.57 6.31
N LEU A 158 -5.76 -12.77 5.32
CA LEU A 158 -5.06 -11.50 5.56
C LEU A 158 -5.96 -10.27 5.66
N PHE A 159 -7.14 -10.33 5.06
CA PHE A 159 -8.18 -9.31 5.11
C PHE A 159 -7.73 -7.90 4.70
N ASP A 160 -6.74 -7.81 3.79
CA ASP A 160 -6.11 -6.55 3.36
C ASP A 160 -5.41 -5.77 4.49
N ARG A 161 -5.12 -6.43 5.62
CA ARG A 161 -4.44 -5.82 6.76
C ARG A 161 -2.97 -5.54 6.46
N MET A 162 -2.62 -4.26 6.54
CA MET A 162 -1.28 -3.79 6.21
C MET A 162 -0.24 -4.23 7.24
N ASP A 163 -0.61 -4.38 8.51
CA ASP A 163 0.30 -4.87 9.55
C ASP A 163 0.65 -6.35 9.39
N TYR A 164 -0.30 -7.19 8.96
CA TYR A 164 0.02 -8.57 8.55
C TYR A 164 0.88 -8.63 7.29
N PHE A 165 0.60 -7.78 6.28
CA PHE A 165 1.44 -7.68 5.09
C PHE A 165 2.88 -7.30 5.46
N LEU A 166 3.06 -6.28 6.30
CA LEU A 166 4.37 -5.82 6.75
C LEU A 166 5.09 -6.85 7.60
N LYS A 167 4.39 -7.54 8.53
CA LYS A 167 5.00 -8.61 9.33
C LYS A 167 5.48 -9.76 8.45
N SER A 168 4.64 -10.21 7.51
CA SER A 168 5.04 -11.24 6.54
C SER A 168 6.19 -10.76 5.65
N GLY A 169 6.26 -9.47 5.32
CA GLY A 169 7.39 -8.88 4.59
C GLY A 169 8.67 -8.85 5.43
N SER A 170 8.58 -8.53 6.72
CA SER A 170 9.71 -8.61 7.65
C SER A 170 10.24 -10.04 7.76
N ASP A 171 9.36 -11.03 7.79
CA ASP A 171 9.75 -12.45 7.79
C ASP A 171 10.43 -12.85 6.48
N PHE A 172 9.94 -12.35 5.33
CA PHE A 172 10.54 -12.58 4.02
C PHE A 172 12.01 -12.13 3.99
N TYR A 173 12.29 -10.88 4.37
CA TYR A 173 13.67 -10.35 4.39
C TYR A 173 14.56 -11.05 5.41
N ALA A 174 13.99 -11.66 6.45
CA ALA A 174 14.72 -12.47 7.43
C ALA A 174 14.94 -13.93 6.97
N GLY A 175 14.48 -14.31 5.77
CA GLY A 175 14.55 -15.69 5.27
C GLY A 175 13.65 -16.67 6.02
N LYS A 176 12.62 -16.17 6.71
CA LYS A 176 11.65 -16.99 7.46
C LYS A 176 10.47 -17.39 6.56
N PRO A 177 9.72 -18.44 6.91
CA PRO A 177 8.47 -18.77 6.24
C PRO A 177 7.48 -17.59 6.22
N VAL A 178 6.77 -17.43 5.11
CA VAL A 178 5.81 -16.33 4.90
C VAL A 178 4.46 -16.85 4.46
N ILE A 179 3.40 -16.12 4.83
CA ILE A 179 2.02 -16.43 4.44
C ILE A 179 1.64 -15.88 3.06
N ILE A 180 2.37 -14.86 2.57
CA ILE A 180 2.17 -14.28 1.24
C ILE A 180 3.15 -14.94 0.26
N SER A 181 2.66 -15.93 -0.47
CA SER A 181 3.46 -16.69 -1.45
C SER A 181 4.03 -15.81 -2.57
N GLU A 182 3.35 -14.72 -2.91
CA GLU A 182 3.72 -13.80 -3.97
C GLU A 182 5.02 -13.04 -3.70
N PHE A 183 5.51 -13.00 -2.45
CA PHE A 183 6.82 -12.43 -2.17
C PHE A 183 7.95 -13.14 -2.93
N ALA A 184 7.92 -14.48 -3.01
CA ALA A 184 8.92 -15.23 -3.79
C ALA A 184 8.86 -14.89 -5.29
N LYS A 185 7.64 -14.71 -5.82
CA LYS A 185 7.44 -14.34 -7.22
C LYS A 185 7.95 -12.93 -7.54
N PHE A 186 7.79 -12.00 -6.60
CA PHE A 186 8.22 -10.61 -6.72
C PHE A 186 9.52 -10.32 -5.98
N GLU A 187 10.37 -11.34 -5.76
CA GLU A 187 11.64 -11.20 -5.05
C GLU A 187 12.53 -10.13 -5.67
N ALA A 188 12.64 -10.06 -7.01
CA ALA A 188 13.44 -9.03 -7.68
C ALA A 188 12.93 -7.59 -7.41
N PHE A 189 11.62 -7.40 -7.20
CA PHE A 189 11.08 -6.11 -6.77
C PHE A 189 11.44 -5.82 -5.32
N LEU A 190 11.33 -6.81 -4.43
CA LEU A 190 11.66 -6.66 -3.02
C LEU A 190 13.17 -6.43 -2.82
N ALA A 191 14.00 -7.05 -3.64
CA ALA A 191 15.45 -6.87 -3.65
C ALA A 191 15.87 -5.42 -3.95
N LEU A 192 15.01 -4.62 -4.61
CA LEU A 192 15.26 -3.17 -4.79
C LEU A 192 15.45 -2.45 -3.45
N PHE A 193 14.84 -2.96 -2.38
CA PHE A 193 14.87 -2.35 -1.06
C PHE A 193 15.93 -2.94 -0.14
N LYS A 194 16.66 -3.97 -0.57
CA LYS A 194 17.75 -4.66 0.13
C LYS A 194 17.33 -5.41 1.41
N ASP A 195 16.63 -4.74 2.33
CA ASP A 195 16.15 -5.28 3.59
C ASP A 195 14.81 -4.65 4.00
N PHE A 196 14.20 -5.14 5.08
CA PHE A 196 12.91 -4.64 5.55
C PHE A 196 12.97 -3.17 5.97
N LYS A 197 14.09 -2.73 6.56
CA LYS A 197 14.32 -1.33 6.91
C LYS A 197 14.31 -0.44 5.66
N GLY A 198 15.01 -0.84 4.61
CA GLY A 198 15.03 -0.14 3.33
C GLY A 198 13.64 -0.05 2.70
N TYR A 199 12.81 -1.10 2.83
CA TYR A 199 11.41 -1.07 2.37
C TYR A 199 10.58 -0.05 3.16
N ILE A 200 10.64 -0.11 4.50
CA ILE A 200 9.92 0.81 5.39
C ILE A 200 10.33 2.26 5.14
N ASP A 201 11.63 2.52 5.05
CA ASP A 201 12.15 3.86 4.86
C ASP A 201 11.82 4.41 3.48
N PHE A 202 11.90 3.58 2.44
CA PHE A 202 11.63 4.02 1.07
C PHE A 202 10.16 4.46 0.89
N PHE A 203 9.21 3.73 1.48
CA PHE A 203 7.78 4.04 1.34
C PHE A 203 7.19 4.98 2.40
N ASP A 204 8.04 5.56 3.27
CA ASP A 204 7.63 6.44 4.37
C ASP A 204 6.67 5.75 5.36
N LEU A 205 7.01 4.53 5.75
CA LEU A 205 6.21 3.67 6.64
C LEU A 205 6.74 3.62 8.08
N GLN A 206 7.56 4.60 8.50
CA GLN A 206 8.22 4.56 9.82
C GLN A 206 7.24 4.53 11.00
N ASP A 207 6.01 5.05 10.86
CA ASP A 207 4.98 4.99 11.90
C ASP A 207 4.33 3.60 12.02
N TRP A 208 4.66 2.66 11.14
CA TRP A 208 4.14 1.28 11.12
C TRP A 208 5.03 0.29 11.89
N VAL A 209 6.17 0.77 12.40
CA VAL A 209 7.10 0.01 13.22
C VAL A 209 7.27 0.67 14.59
N VAL A 210 7.83 -0.05 15.56
CA VAL A 210 7.90 0.37 16.97
C VAL A 210 8.66 1.69 17.14
N ASP A 211 9.88 1.78 16.63
CA ASP A 211 10.73 2.97 16.79
C ASP A 211 11.82 3.02 15.72
N ALA A 212 11.43 3.41 14.50
CA ALA A 212 12.36 3.51 13.38
C ALA A 212 13.53 4.47 13.66
N ALA A 213 13.32 5.52 14.46
CA ALA A 213 14.34 6.52 14.78
C ALA A 213 15.49 5.91 15.62
N ASN A 214 15.17 4.94 16.48
CA ASN A 214 16.15 4.20 17.27
C ASN A 214 16.50 2.81 16.68
N GLY A 215 16.09 2.54 15.44
CA GLY A 215 16.44 1.31 14.73
C GLY A 215 15.56 0.09 15.03
N ASP A 216 14.42 0.27 15.70
CA ASP A 216 13.46 -0.79 15.97
C ASP A 216 12.39 -0.88 14.88
N TYR A 217 12.64 -1.75 13.91
CA TYR A 217 11.75 -1.99 12.76
C TYR A 217 10.76 -3.14 12.99
N ARG A 218 10.50 -3.54 14.23
CA ARG A 218 9.43 -4.52 14.52
C ARG A 218 8.07 -3.92 14.16
N VAL A 219 7.26 -4.69 13.45
CA VAL A 219 5.93 -4.24 12.96
C VAL A 219 4.95 -4.15 14.12
N VAL A 220 4.23 -3.04 14.18
CA VAL A 220 3.17 -2.81 15.16
C VAL A 220 1.89 -3.53 14.73
N ASN A 221 1.30 -4.31 15.63
CA ASN A 221 -0.05 -4.85 15.48
C ASN A 221 -1.07 -3.73 15.69
N LEU A 222 -1.93 -3.51 14.70
CA LEU A 222 -2.90 -2.41 14.72
C LEU A 222 -4.04 -2.62 15.72
N GLU A 223 -4.26 -3.83 16.23
CA GLU A 223 -5.28 -4.08 17.26
C GLU A 223 -4.80 -3.70 18.66
N THR A 224 -3.55 -4.05 18.97
CA THR A 224 -2.99 -3.88 20.32
C THR A 224 -2.10 -2.65 20.44
N ASN A 225 -1.67 -2.08 19.31
CA ASN A 225 -0.64 -1.05 19.21
C ASN A 225 0.74 -1.48 19.79
N GLU A 226 0.96 -2.78 19.91
CA GLU A 226 2.20 -3.41 20.37
C GLU A 226 2.85 -4.21 19.23
N PRO A 227 4.16 -4.49 19.25
CA PRO A 227 4.78 -5.33 18.22
C PRO A 227 4.22 -6.75 18.20
N PHE A 228 4.20 -7.39 17.02
CA PHE A 228 3.79 -8.79 16.87
C PHE A 228 4.64 -9.82 17.64
N GLY A 229 5.82 -9.42 18.14
CA GLY A 229 6.78 -10.35 18.75
C GLY A 229 7.17 -11.46 17.78
N ASP A 230 7.20 -12.70 18.29
CA ASP A 230 7.58 -13.91 17.54
C ASP A 230 6.39 -14.58 16.82
N ALA A 231 5.33 -13.82 16.48
CA ALA A 231 4.18 -14.38 15.76
C ALA A 231 4.60 -15.09 14.46
N ASP A 232 4.17 -16.35 14.35
CA ASP A 232 4.39 -17.23 13.20
C ASP A 232 3.05 -17.56 12.54
N PHE A 233 2.68 -16.76 11.55
CA PHE A 233 1.39 -16.91 10.88
C PHE A 233 1.30 -18.14 9.96
N VAL A 234 2.43 -18.77 9.63
CA VAL A 234 2.44 -19.98 8.79
C VAL A 234 2.03 -21.18 9.61
N ASN A 235 2.61 -21.34 10.79
CA ASN A 235 2.30 -22.45 11.68
C ASN A 235 1.11 -22.19 12.61
N HIS A 236 0.79 -20.91 12.85
CA HIS A 236 -0.33 -20.47 13.67
C HIS A 236 -1.28 -19.53 12.89
N PRO A 237 -1.96 -20.03 11.84
CA PRO A 237 -2.88 -19.22 11.05
C PRO A 237 -4.10 -18.73 11.85
N GLU A 238 -4.39 -19.31 13.02
CA GLU A 238 -5.40 -18.82 13.96
C GLU A 238 -5.08 -17.43 14.53
N LEU A 239 -3.81 -17.00 14.48
CA LEU A 239 -3.41 -15.65 14.85
C LEU A 239 -3.85 -14.60 13.82
N LEU A 240 -4.24 -15.03 12.61
CA LEU A 240 -4.73 -14.16 11.56
C LEU A 240 -6.24 -13.92 11.74
N THR A 241 -6.55 -13.03 12.68
CA THR A 241 -7.92 -12.61 12.97
C THR A 241 -8.27 -11.34 12.23
N PHE A 242 -9.56 -11.20 11.92
CA PHE A 242 -10.13 -9.90 11.68
C PHE A 242 -10.44 -9.25 13.04
N PRO A 243 -10.18 -7.95 13.20
CA PRO A 243 -10.51 -7.22 14.42
C PRO A 243 -12.04 -7.11 14.56
N ASP A 244 -12.67 -8.05 15.28
CA ASP A 244 -14.11 -8.00 15.56
C ASP A 244 -14.34 -7.13 16.82
N GLU A 245 -13.87 -7.60 17.98
CA GLU A 245 -13.99 -6.85 19.25
C GLU A 245 -13.06 -5.63 19.34
N SER A 246 -11.96 -5.62 18.56
CA SER A 246 -10.91 -4.60 18.57
C SER A 246 -11.05 -3.60 17.41
N ILE A 247 -12.20 -3.56 16.75
CA ILE A 247 -12.36 -2.84 15.49
C ILE A 247 -12.14 -1.33 15.60
N ASP A 248 -12.57 -0.72 16.70
CA ASP A 248 -12.36 0.70 16.94
C ASP A 248 -10.87 1.03 17.12
N ALA A 249 -10.15 0.21 17.91
CA ALA A 249 -8.72 0.35 18.12
C ALA A 249 -7.95 0.16 16.79
N TYR A 250 -8.32 -0.85 16.01
CA TYR A 250 -7.76 -1.07 14.68
C TYR A 250 -7.97 0.14 13.76
N VAL A 251 -9.19 0.69 13.70
CA VAL A 251 -9.51 1.86 12.87
C VAL A 251 -8.74 3.09 13.34
N GLU A 252 -8.66 3.35 14.64
CA GLU A 252 -7.93 4.49 15.21
C GLU A 252 -6.43 4.39 14.91
N ASN A 253 -5.83 3.24 15.19
CA ASN A 253 -4.40 2.98 14.98
C ASN A 253 -4.02 3.05 13.50
N THR A 254 -4.87 2.52 12.62
CA THR A 254 -4.69 2.59 11.16
C THR A 254 -4.79 4.03 10.67
N THR A 255 -5.85 4.73 11.07
CA THR A 255 -6.11 6.13 10.69
C THR A 255 -4.96 7.03 11.11
N THR A 256 -4.49 6.91 12.35
CA THR A 256 -3.39 7.72 12.89
C THR A 256 -2.12 7.58 12.04
N ARG A 257 -1.75 6.35 11.68
CA ARG A 257 -0.56 6.06 10.86
C ARG A 257 -0.71 6.54 9.42
N ILE A 258 -1.88 6.33 8.82
CA ILE A 258 -2.19 6.84 7.49
C ILE A 258 -2.10 8.37 7.45
N MET A 259 -2.63 9.05 8.45
CA MET A 259 -2.60 10.51 8.50
C MET A 259 -1.19 11.05 8.79
N ALA A 260 -0.39 10.37 9.60
CA ALA A 260 1.02 10.71 9.80
C ALA A 260 1.81 10.61 8.48
N ARG A 261 1.63 9.50 7.74
CA ARG A 261 2.23 9.32 6.41
C ARG A 261 1.72 10.34 5.40
N THR A 262 0.43 10.66 5.42
CA THR A 262 -0.17 11.66 4.54
C THR A 262 0.50 13.03 4.69
N ARG A 263 0.71 13.49 5.93
CA ARG A 263 1.44 14.75 6.19
C ARG A 263 2.84 14.71 5.58
N LYS A 264 3.61 13.67 5.89
CA LYS A 264 4.99 13.48 5.38
C LYS A 264 5.04 13.54 3.85
N LEU A 265 4.12 12.84 3.17
CA LEU A 265 4.09 12.82 1.71
C LEU A 265 3.66 14.16 1.10
N MET A 266 2.72 14.87 1.74
CA MET A 266 2.30 16.20 1.29
C MET A 266 3.42 17.23 1.44
N ASP A 267 4.19 17.19 2.54
CA ASP A 267 5.34 18.07 2.73
C ASP A 267 6.37 17.87 1.61
N LYS A 268 6.67 16.61 1.26
CA LYS A 268 7.55 16.28 0.11
C LYS A 268 7.02 16.79 -1.22
N LEU A 269 5.71 16.75 -1.43
CA LEU A 269 5.09 17.27 -2.66
C LEU A 269 5.17 18.79 -2.72
N HIS A 270 5.02 19.48 -1.60
CA HIS A 270 5.20 20.93 -1.55
C HIS A 270 6.66 21.32 -1.86
N ASP A 271 7.63 20.64 -1.25
CA ASP A 271 9.05 20.90 -1.49
C ASP A 271 9.49 20.67 -2.96
N LYS A 272 8.80 19.77 -3.68
CA LYS A 272 9.07 19.51 -5.10
C LYS A 272 8.42 20.53 -6.05
N ASN A 273 7.43 21.29 -5.58
CA ASN A 273 6.72 22.30 -6.36
C ASN A 273 7.14 23.74 -6.00
N ALA A 274 8.02 23.91 -5.00
CA ALA A 274 8.61 25.18 -4.58
C ALA A 274 9.88 25.49 -5.38
#